data_AF-A0A4D7ATW3-F1
#
_entry.id   AF-A0A4D7ATW3-F1
#
_cell.length_a   1.000
_cell.length_b   1.000
_cell.length_c   1.000
_cell.angle_alpha   90.00
_cell.angle_beta   90.00
_cell.angle_gamma   90.00
#
_symmetry.space_group_name_H-M   'P 1'
#
loop_
_entity.id
_entity.type
_entity.pdbx_description
1 polymer ?
#
loop_
_entity_poly.entity_id
_entity_poly.type
_entity_poly.pdbx_seq_one_letter_code
_entity_poly.pdbx_strand_id
1 'polypeptide(L)'
;MTETTSVTDDIKRSTHTVEIETLRSITSGIASFGAAVRGSPLSNAQKSRVLASLAEASSNMLVATSAYMAELGASRGRAATLSTAE
;
A
#
# COMPACT_ATOMS: atom_id res chain seq x y z
N MET A 1 39.42 6.87 2.06
CA MET A 1 38.47 6.38 1.04
C MET A 1 37.10 6.55 1.65
N THR A 2 36.44 7.67 1.38
CA THR A 2 35.16 8.03 2.00
C THR A 2 34.06 7.27 1.25
N GLU A 3 33.44 6.30 1.91
CA GLU A 3 32.23 5.63 1.43
C GLU A 3 31.15 6.69 1.23
N THR A 4 30.95 7.12 -0.01
CA THR A 4 29.68 7.71 -0.43
C THR A 4 28.67 6.59 -0.54
N THR A 5 28.20 6.06 0.60
CA THR A 5 26.88 5.43 0.64
C THR A 5 25.91 6.49 0.12
N SER A 6 25.51 6.30 -1.13
CA SER A 6 24.72 7.25 -1.90
C SER A 6 23.49 7.63 -1.10
N VAL A 7 23.37 8.91 -0.74
CA VAL A 7 22.19 9.49 -0.05
C VAL A 7 20.88 9.06 -0.74
N THR A 8 20.95 8.82 -2.05
CA THR A 8 19.88 8.30 -2.89
C THR A 8 19.39 6.90 -2.49
N ASP A 9 20.27 6.00 -2.06
CA ASP A 9 19.91 4.62 -1.68
C ASP A 9 19.24 4.56 -0.29
N ASP A 10 19.66 5.41 0.64
CA ASP A 10 19.00 5.54 1.95
C ASP A 10 17.62 6.24 1.84
N ILE A 11 17.48 7.23 0.96
CA ILE A 11 16.18 7.85 0.66
C ILE A 11 15.23 6.84 0.00
N LYS A 12 15.72 6.03 -0.94
CA LYS A 12 14.90 4.97 -1.56
C LYS A 12 14.48 3.92 -0.54
N ARG A 13 15.38 3.48 0.35
CA ARG A 13 15.10 2.46 1.38
C ARG A 13 14.11 2.96 2.44
N SER A 14 14.24 4.20 2.89
CA SER A 14 13.32 4.82 3.85
C SER A 14 11.92 5.03 3.26
N THR A 15 11.84 5.51 2.01
CA THR A 15 10.56 5.70 1.30
C THR A 15 9.78 4.39 1.18
N HIS A 16 10.46 3.29 0.81
CA HIS A 16 9.86 1.96 0.76
C HIS A 16 9.28 1.47 2.09
N THR A 17 9.96 1.79 3.19
CA THR A 17 9.55 1.33 4.52
C THR A 17 8.25 2.02 4.94
N VAL A 18 8.12 3.33 4.66
CA VAL A 18 6.91 4.11 4.95
C VAL A 18 5.72 3.65 4.12
N GLU A 19 5.92 3.37 2.83
CA GLU A 19 4.87 2.86 1.93
C GLU A 19 4.34 1.49 2.41
N ILE A 20 5.25 0.56 2.71
CA ILE A 20 4.89 -0.79 3.21
C ILE A 20 4.16 -0.68 4.56
N GLU A 21 4.62 0.19 5.45
CA GLU A 21 3.99 0.39 6.76
C GLU A 21 2.58 0.99 6.62
N THR A 22 2.41 1.92 5.68
CA THR A 22 1.08 2.47 5.35
C THR A 22 0.15 1.37 4.86
N LEU A 23 0.60 0.50 3.94
CA LEU A 23 -0.20 -0.63 3.44
C LEU A 23 -0.56 -1.64 4.54
N ARG A 24 0.39 -1.93 5.44
CA ARG A 24 0.14 -2.80 6.61
C ARG A 24 -0.90 -2.19 7.55
N SER A 25 -0.75 -0.90 7.87
CA SER A 25 -1.66 -0.17 8.75
C SER A 25 -3.09 -0.19 8.20
N ILE A 26 -3.26 0.10 6.91
CA ILE A 26 -4.58 0.07 6.29
C ILE A 26 -5.18 -1.34 6.27
N THR A 27 -4.38 -2.36 5.91
CA THR A 27 -4.83 -3.75 5.90
C THR A 27 -5.26 -4.23 7.30
N SER A 28 -4.47 -3.89 8.32
CA SER A 28 -4.80 -4.16 9.72
C SER A 28 -6.08 -3.45 10.17
N GLY A 29 -6.26 -2.19 9.76
CA GLY A 29 -7.47 -1.41 10.01
C GLY A 29 -8.73 -2.04 9.40
N ILE A 30 -8.65 -2.48 8.14
CA ILE A 30 -9.76 -3.18 7.44
C ILE A 30 -10.13 -4.47 8.18
N ALA A 31 -9.13 -5.29 8.55
CA ALA A 31 -9.37 -6.53 9.28
C ALA A 31 -10.03 -6.28 10.65
N SER A 32 -9.53 -5.27 11.37
CA SER A 32 -10.06 -4.85 12.67
C SER A 32 -11.51 -4.36 12.57
N PHE A 33 -11.81 -3.55 11.55
CA PHE A 33 -13.17 -3.09 11.29
C PHE A 33 -14.11 -4.24 10.95
N GLY A 34 -13.69 -5.19 10.10
CA GLY A 34 -14.48 -6.39 9.80
C GLY A 34 -14.78 -7.24 11.04
N ALA A 35 -13.83 -7.34 11.98
CA ALA A 35 -14.06 -8.00 13.27
C ALA A 35 -15.08 -7.23 14.13
N ALA A 36 -14.98 -5.91 14.21
CA ALA A 36 -15.94 -5.06 14.93
C ALA A 36 -17.36 -5.19 14.36
N VAL A 37 -17.53 -5.21 13.04
CA VAL A 37 -18.84 -5.41 12.39
C VAL A 37 -19.43 -6.77 12.76
N ARG A 38 -18.62 -7.85 12.80
CA ARG A 38 -19.09 -9.18 13.21
C ARG A 38 -19.55 -9.22 14.66
N GLY A 39 -18.85 -8.54 15.56
CA GLY A 39 -19.21 -8.41 16.98
C GLY A 39 -20.32 -7.40 17.30
N SER A 40 -20.74 -6.60 16.32
CA SER A 40 -21.74 -5.55 16.51
C SER A 40 -23.16 -6.10 16.77
N PRO A 41 -24.07 -5.29 17.36
CA PRO A 41 -25.47 -5.66 17.57
C PRO A 41 -26.34 -5.60 16.29
N LEU A 42 -25.73 -5.35 15.12
CA LEU A 42 -26.45 -5.32 13.85
C LEU A 42 -27.09 -6.68 13.53
N SER A 43 -28.22 -6.65 12.80
CA SER A 43 -28.80 -7.88 12.24
C SER A 43 -27.87 -8.55 11.23
N ASN A 44 -28.03 -9.86 11.00
CA ASN A 44 -27.21 -10.60 10.04
C ASN A 44 -27.28 -9.99 8.62
N ALA A 45 -28.45 -9.50 8.20
CA ALA A 45 -28.61 -8.85 6.90
C ALA A 45 -27.87 -7.50 6.81
N GLN A 46 -27.78 -6.75 7.91
CA GLN A 46 -26.99 -5.51 7.96
C GLN A 46 -25.49 -5.82 7.98
N LYS A 47 -25.05 -6.81 8.77
CA LYS A 47 -23.65 -7.27 8.80
C LYS A 47 -23.19 -7.70 7.41
N SER A 48 -23.98 -8.52 6.73
CA SER A 48 -23.69 -9.01 5.38
C SER A 48 -23.49 -7.85 4.40
N ARG A 49 -24.40 -6.86 4.40
CA ARG A 49 -24.28 -5.67 3.55
C ARG A 49 -23.01 -4.86 3.84
N VAL A 50 -22.73 -4.57 5.11
CA VAL A 50 -21.53 -3.80 5.49
C VAL A 50 -20.24 -4.54 5.13
N LEU A 51 -20.18 -5.85 5.37
CA LEU A 51 -19.01 -6.67 5.03
C LEU A 51 -18.82 -6.80 3.51
N ALA A 52 -19.90 -6.86 2.73
CA ALA A 52 -19.83 -6.85 1.28
C ALA A 52 -19.25 -5.54 0.75
N SER A 53 -19.74 -4.39 1.23
CA SER A 53 -19.19 -3.08 0.88
C SER A 53 -17.72 -2.92 1.31
N LEU A 54 -17.35 -3.45 2.49
CA LEU A 54 -15.97 -3.47 2.95
C LEU A 54 -15.07 -4.30 2.02
N ALA A 55 -15.54 -5.47 1.56
CA ALA A 55 -14.79 -6.33 0.65
C ALA A 55 -14.57 -5.64 -0.71
N GLU A 56 -15.58 -4.97 -1.24
CA GLU A 56 -15.48 -4.19 -2.49
C GLU A 56 -14.47 -3.05 -2.35
N ALA A 57 -14.56 -2.26 -1.29
CA ALA A 57 -13.59 -1.19 -1.01
C ALA A 57 -12.16 -1.72 -0.86
N SER A 58 -11.99 -2.87 -0.20
CA SER A 58 -10.67 -3.53 -0.04
C SER A 58 -10.10 -3.97 -1.39
N SER A 59 -10.95 -4.52 -2.27
CA SER A 59 -10.55 -4.90 -3.63
C SER A 59 -10.09 -3.69 -4.44
N ASN A 60 -10.85 -2.60 -4.42
CA ASN A 60 -10.50 -1.36 -5.12
C ASN A 60 -9.16 -0.79 -4.60
N MET A 61 -8.92 -0.87 -3.30
CA MET A 61 -7.66 -0.44 -2.70
C MET A 61 -6.47 -1.32 -3.14
N LEU A 62 -6.66 -2.65 -3.25
CA LEU A 62 -5.63 -3.54 -3.79
C LEU A 62 -5.27 -3.19 -5.24
N VAL A 63 -6.26 -2.86 -6.07
CA VAL A 63 -6.06 -2.41 -7.46
C VAL A 63 -5.32 -1.06 -7.49
N ALA A 64 -5.71 -0.10 -6.67
CA ALA A 64 -5.03 1.19 -6.59
C ALA A 64 -3.57 1.02 -6.12
N THR A 65 -3.33 0.13 -5.17
CA THR A 65 -1.98 -0.19 -4.67
C THR A 65 -1.13 -0.84 -5.76
N SER A 66 -1.66 -1.81 -6.52
CA SER A 66 -0.91 -2.45 -7.59
C SER A 66 -0.58 -1.47 -8.72
N ALA A 67 -1.52 -0.59 -9.09
CA ALA A 67 -1.29 0.48 -10.05
C ALA A 67 -0.19 1.45 -9.57
N TYR A 68 -0.26 1.88 -8.30
CA TYR A 68 0.77 2.71 -7.69
C TYR A 68 2.16 2.05 -7.75
N MET A 69 2.27 0.77 -7.37
CA MET A 69 3.55 0.04 -7.40
C MET A 69 4.08 -0.15 -8.83
N ALA A 70 3.20 -0.34 -9.81
CA ALA A 70 3.57 -0.42 -11.22
C ALA A 70 4.15 0.92 -11.73
N GLU A 71 3.48 2.04 -11.44
CA GLU A 71 3.95 3.38 -11.83
C GLU A 71 5.23 3.79 -11.10
N LEU A 72 5.37 3.40 -9.84
CA LEU A 72 6.60 3.59 -9.06
C LEU A 72 7.75 2.81 -9.72
N GLY A 73 7.51 1.57 -10.14
CA GLY A 73 8.46 0.76 -10.91
C GLY A 73 8.84 1.38 -12.26
N ALA A 74 7.85 1.84 -13.04
CA ALA A 74 8.07 2.47 -14.34
C ALA A 74 8.87 3.78 -14.22
N SER A 75 8.59 4.60 -13.21
CA SER A 75 9.32 5.84 -12.94
C SER A 75 10.78 5.58 -12.58
N ARG A 76 11.08 4.46 -11.91
CA ARG A 76 12.46 4.04 -11.62
C ARG A 76 13.20 3.54 -12.85
N GLY A 77 12.52 2.79 -13.73
CA GLY A 77 13.08 2.37 -15.02
C GLY A 77 13.50 3.56 -15.88
N ARG A 78 12.65 4.60 -15.94
CA ARG A 78 12.94 5.85 -16.68
C ARG A 78 14.12 6.64 -16.09
N ALA A 79 14.19 6.75 -14.76
CA ALA A 79 15.32 7.42 -14.11
C ALA A 79 16.65 6.70 -14.34
N ALA A 80 16.64 5.36 -14.36
CA ALA A 80 17.84 4.57 -14.67
C ALA A 80 18.31 4.76 -16.11
N THR A 81 17.40 4.79 -17.10
CA THR A 81 17.77 5.02 -18.51
C THR A 81 18.30 6.43 -18.78
N LEU A 82 17.86 7.44 -18.04
CA LEU A 82 18.36 8.81 -18.19
C LEU A 82 19.77 8.95 -17.61
N SER A 83 20.06 8.25 -16.51
CA SER A 83 21.37 8.28 -15.83
C SER A 83 22.49 7.57 -16.61
N THR A 84 22.19 6.68 -17.56
CA THR A 84 23.19 6.01 -18.40
C THR A 84 23.46 6.74 -19.72
N ALA A 85 22.71 7.81 -20.00
CA ALA A 85 22.82 8.60 -21.23
C ALA A 85 23.67 9.87 -21.05
N GLU A 86 24.17 10.13 -19.84
CA GLU A 86 25.18 11.16 -19.50
C GLU A 86 26.55 10.52 -19.26
#